data_AF-A0A7Y0SIR2-F1
#
_entry.id   AF-A0A7Y0SIR2-F1
#
_cell.length_a   1.000
_cell.length_b   1.000
_cell.length_c   1.000
_cell.angle_alpha   90.00
_cell.angle_beta   90.00
_cell.angle_gamma   90.00
#
_symmetry.space_group_name_H-M   'P 1'
#
loop_
_entity.id
_entity.type
_entity.pdbx_description
1 polymer ?
#
loop_
_entity_poly.entity_id
_entity_poly.type
_entity_poly.pdbx_seq_one_letter_code
_entity_poly.pdbx_strand_id
1 'polypeptide(L)'
;DTPQDRIGPYISQFLLRDVQFGTHHYSQRQDTVQPGGDYVTTFPTWLAVQRGLSRGLAPGDRNRTETRYLRTPRDLSHYVHFD
;
A
#
# COMPACT_ATOMS: atom_id res chain seq x y z
N ASP A 1 21.52 -2.41 6.22
CA ASP A 1 21.76 -2.02 4.82
C ASP A 1 22.04 -3.27 4.02
N THR A 2 21.24 -3.52 3.00
CA THR A 2 21.50 -4.56 2.02
C THR A 2 22.24 -3.95 0.83
N PRO A 3 23.05 -4.72 0.09
CA PRO A 3 23.76 -4.17 -1.07
C PRO A 3 22.80 -3.46 -2.05
N GLN A 4 23.15 -2.22 -2.43
CA GLN A 4 22.43 -1.36 -3.38
C GLN A 4 21.10 -0.74 -2.91
N ASP A 5 20.63 -0.98 -1.67
CA ASP A 5 19.36 -0.42 -1.17
C ASP A 5 19.31 1.12 -1.08
N ARG A 6 20.47 1.76 -0.95
CA ARG A 6 20.64 3.22 -0.87
C ARG A 6 21.07 3.89 -2.17
N ILE A 7 21.20 3.13 -3.26
CA ILE A 7 21.68 3.64 -4.54
C ILE A 7 20.51 3.76 -5.51
N GLY A 8 20.21 4.99 -5.95
CA GLY A 8 19.16 5.27 -6.93
C GLY A 8 17.80 5.59 -6.32
N PRO A 9 16.69 5.37 -7.06
CA PRO A 9 15.35 5.63 -6.58
C PRO A 9 14.99 4.75 -5.37
N TYR A 10 14.23 5.31 -4.42
CA TYR A 10 13.76 4.59 -3.24
C TYR A 10 12.93 3.33 -3.57
N ILE A 11 12.16 3.37 -4.66
CA ILE A 11 11.34 2.24 -5.11
C ILE A 11 12.11 1.44 -6.17
N SER A 12 12.21 0.14 -5.92
CA SER A 12 12.81 -0.81 -6.88
C SER A 12 12.11 -0.74 -8.24
N GLN A 13 12.91 -0.79 -9.31
CA GLN A 13 12.39 -0.77 -10.69
C GLN A 13 11.46 -1.96 -11.00
N PHE A 14 11.61 -3.08 -10.28
CA PHE A 14 10.72 -4.23 -10.41
C PHE A 14 9.29 -3.94 -9.95
N LEU A 15 9.08 -2.92 -9.12
CA LEU A 15 7.75 -2.47 -8.68
C LEU A 15 7.14 -1.37 -9.57
N LEU A 16 7.83 -0.97 -10.63
CA LEU A 16 7.40 0.15 -11.49
C LEU A 16 7.25 -0.24 -12.96
N ARG A 17 7.99 -1.25 -13.43
CA ARG A 17 7.95 -1.71 -14.82
C ARG A 17 6.89 -2.77 -15.01
N ASP A 18 6.17 -2.70 -16.13
CA ASP A 18 5.20 -3.73 -16.50
C ASP A 18 5.87 -5.11 -16.55
N VAL A 19 5.17 -6.13 -16.06
CA VAL A 19 5.69 -7.49 -15.92
C VAL A 19 5.00 -8.40 -16.94
N GLN A 20 5.80 -9.10 -17.73
CA GLN A 20 5.31 -10.17 -18.61
C GLN A 20 5.03 -11.43 -17.79
N PHE A 21 3.85 -12.00 -17.94
CA PHE A 21 3.46 -13.27 -17.35
C PHE A 21 2.75 -14.14 -18.38
N GLY A 22 3.48 -15.11 -18.93
CA GLY A 22 3.00 -15.94 -20.04
C GLY A 22 2.72 -15.08 -21.27
N THR A 23 1.47 -14.98 -21.68
CA THR A 23 0.99 -14.14 -22.80
C THR A 23 0.41 -12.80 -22.36
N HIS A 24 0.33 -12.54 -21.05
CA HIS A 24 -0.21 -11.30 -20.49
C HIS A 24 0.88 -10.32 -20.08
N HIS A 25 0.56 -9.03 -20.16
CA HIS A 25 1.33 -7.96 -19.51
C HIS A 25 0.52 -7.41 -18.33
N TYR A 26 1.14 -7.37 -17.16
CA TYR A 26 0.56 -6.76 -15.97
C TYR A 26 1.20 -5.41 -15.70
N SER A 27 0.37 -4.38 -15.65
CA SER A 27 0.82 -3.06 -15.22
C SER A 27 1.07 -3.04 -13.73
N GLN A 28 2.17 -2.45 -13.29
CA GLN A 28 2.50 -2.28 -11.87
C GLN A 28 1.74 -1.11 -11.19
N ARG A 29 0.63 -0.66 -11.78
CA ARG A 29 -0.23 0.35 -11.17
C ARG A 29 -1.12 -0.31 -10.12
N GLN A 30 -1.01 0.18 -8.90
CA GLN A 30 -1.76 -0.33 -7.75
C GLN A 30 -2.91 0.61 -7.41
N ASP A 31 -4.02 0.04 -6.99
CA ASP A 31 -5.06 0.77 -6.28
C ASP A 31 -4.59 0.99 -4.83
N THR A 32 -5.14 1.99 -4.13
CA THR A 32 -4.61 2.32 -2.79
C THR A 32 -5.57 3.15 -1.96
N VAL A 33 -5.20 3.43 -0.71
CA VAL A 33 -6.02 4.17 0.25
C VAL A 33 -5.99 5.69 0.02
N GLN A 34 -7.03 6.37 0.50
CA GLN A 34 -7.12 7.83 0.49
C GLN A 34 -5.98 8.46 1.33
N PRO A 35 -5.45 9.63 0.91
CA PRO A 35 -4.46 10.36 1.70
C PRO A 35 -5.07 10.87 3.02
N GLY A 36 -4.25 10.94 4.08
CA GLY A 36 -4.66 11.47 5.39
C GLY A 36 -5.57 10.56 6.24
N GLY A 37 -5.94 9.38 5.73
CA GLY A 37 -6.68 8.38 6.50
C GLY A 37 -5.75 7.59 7.43
N ASP A 38 -5.53 8.11 8.64
CA ASP A 38 -4.81 7.42 9.70
C ASP A 38 -5.78 6.87 10.75
N TYR A 39 -5.51 5.68 11.25
CA TYR A 39 -6.41 4.94 12.13
C TYR A 39 -5.79 4.71 13.49
N VAL A 40 -6.63 4.41 14.48
CA VAL A 40 -6.19 4.08 15.84
C VAL A 40 -5.44 5.25 16.50
N THR A 41 -5.85 6.48 16.19
CA THR A 41 -5.21 7.73 16.64
C THR A 41 -5.82 8.29 17.94
N THR A 42 -6.93 7.73 18.42
CA THR A 42 -7.55 8.14 19.69
C THR A 42 -7.46 7.01 20.72
N PHE A 43 -7.30 7.37 21.99
CA PHE A 43 -7.20 6.40 23.08
C PHE A 43 -8.36 5.40 23.13
N PRO A 44 -9.65 5.80 22.98
CA PRO A 44 -10.76 4.84 22.96
C PRO A 44 -10.66 3.85 21.79
N THR A 45 -10.32 4.32 20.59
CA THR A 45 -10.17 3.44 19.42
C THR A 45 -8.99 2.50 19.58
N TRP A 46 -7.88 2.97 20.14
CA TRP A 46 -6.72 2.15 20.45
C TRP A 46 -7.07 1.05 21.46
N LEU A 47 -7.69 1.40 22.59
CA LEU A 47 -8.05 0.42 23.61
C LEU A 47 -9.02 -0.63 23.09
N ALA A 48 -9.98 -0.25 22.23
CA ALA A 48 -10.89 -1.19 21.61
C ALA A 48 -10.16 -2.20 20.70
N VAL A 49 -9.22 -1.74 19.87
CA VAL A 49 -8.37 -2.62 19.04
C VAL A 49 -7.53 -3.56 19.91
N GLN A 50 -6.92 -3.06 20.99
CA GLN A 50 -6.16 -3.91 21.92
C GLN A 50 -7.02 -4.98 22.62
N ARG A 51 -8.34 -4.74 22.77
CA ARG A 51 -9.31 -5.70 23.32
C ARG A 51 -9.88 -6.68 22.29
N GLY A 52 -9.34 -6.70 21.08
CA GLY A 52 -9.73 -7.65 20.04
C GLY A 52 -10.88 -7.16 19.16
N LEU A 53 -11.15 -5.85 19.10
CA LEU A 53 -12.05 -5.31 18.08
C LEU A 53 -11.50 -5.65 16.69
N SER A 54 -12.22 -6.50 15.96
CA SER A 54 -11.94 -6.76 14.55
C SER A 54 -12.33 -5.55 13.71
N ARG A 55 -11.40 -5.05 12.90
CA ARG A 55 -11.60 -3.91 12.02
C ARG A 55 -10.87 -4.13 10.69
N GLY A 56 -11.57 -3.88 9.59
CA GLY A 56 -10.99 -3.76 8.25
C GLY A 56 -10.97 -2.32 7.76
N LEU A 57 -10.62 -2.14 6.49
CA LEU A 57 -10.81 -0.86 5.80
C LEU A 57 -12.31 -0.52 5.75
N ALA A 58 -12.67 0.72 6.06
CA ALA A 58 -14.04 1.18 5.91
C ALA A 58 -14.42 1.32 4.43
N PRO A 59 -15.72 1.24 4.09
CA PRO A 59 -16.18 1.56 2.74
C PRO A 59 -15.70 2.96 2.33
N GLY A 60 -14.99 3.06 1.20
CA GLY A 60 -14.45 4.32 0.69
C GLY A 60 -13.00 4.61 1.07
N ASP A 61 -12.41 3.90 2.04
CA ASP A 61 -11.01 4.09 2.42
C ASP A 61 -10.05 3.67 1.30
N ARG A 62 -10.45 2.72 0.45
CA ARG A 62 -9.70 2.16 -0.68
C ARG A 62 -10.28 2.65 -2.01
N ASN A 63 -9.44 3.30 -2.81
CA ASN A 63 -9.75 3.75 -4.15
C ASN A 63 -9.58 2.57 -5.13
N ARG A 64 -10.63 1.76 -5.29
CA ARG A 64 -10.62 0.52 -6.10
C ARG A 64 -10.63 0.74 -7.62
N THR A 65 -10.66 1.99 -8.08
CA THR A 65 -10.88 2.34 -9.48
C THR A 65 -9.71 3.11 -10.06
N GLU A 66 -9.07 3.99 -9.28
CA GLU A 66 -7.94 4.79 -9.75
C GLU A 66 -6.63 4.12 -9.34
N THR A 67 -5.99 3.45 -10.29
CA THR A 67 -4.68 2.84 -10.06
C THR A 67 -3.53 3.80 -10.42
N ARG A 68 -2.42 3.72 -9.70
CA ARG A 68 -1.23 4.55 -9.93
C ARG A 68 0.06 3.81 -9.53
N TYR A 69 1.20 4.31 -10.00
CA TYR A 69 2.49 3.81 -9.52
C TYR A 69 2.74 4.21 -8.07
N LEU A 70 3.49 3.37 -7.34
CA LEU A 70 3.90 3.64 -5.96
C LEU A 70 4.74 4.93 -5.91
N ARG A 71 4.25 5.95 -5.21
CA ARG A 71 4.92 7.27 -5.13
C ARG A 71 4.93 7.89 -3.73
N THR A 72 4.25 7.26 -2.77
CA THR A 72 4.26 7.67 -1.36
C THR A 72 4.51 6.47 -0.45
N PRO A 73 5.03 6.67 0.77
CA PRO A 73 5.16 5.58 1.75
C PRO A 73 3.84 4.87 2.03
N ARG A 74 2.71 5.61 2.02
CA ARG A 74 1.37 5.06 2.19
C ARG A 74 0.99 4.09 1.06
N ASP A 75 1.38 4.39 -0.18
CA ASP A 75 1.14 3.47 -1.31
C ASP A 75 1.89 2.15 -1.07
N LEU A 76 3.15 2.22 -0.61
CA LEU A 76 3.96 1.02 -0.31
C LEU A 76 3.40 0.24 0.88
N SER A 77 2.96 0.92 1.95
CA SER A 77 2.29 0.28 3.08
C SER A 77 0.98 -0.40 2.68
N HIS A 78 0.24 0.16 1.72
CA HIS A 78 -0.97 -0.46 1.21
C HIS A 78 -0.67 -1.69 0.34
N TYR A 79 0.37 -1.61 -0.50
CA TYR A 79 0.83 -2.75 -1.30
C TYR A 79 1.08 -3.97 -0.40
N VAL A 80 1.86 -3.80 0.68
CA VAL A 80 2.19 -4.91 1.60
C VAL A 80 1.05 -5.32 2.55
N HIS A 81 -0.14 -4.72 2.43
CA HIS A 81 -1.31 -5.08 3.23
C HIS A 81 -2.17 -6.14 2.53
N PHE A 82 -2.02 -6.29 1.21
CA PHE A 82 -2.84 -7.17 0.37
C PHE A 82 -2.03 -8.06 -0.58
N ASP A 83 -0.69 -8.02 -0.53
CA ASP A 83 0.19 -8.84 -1.37
C ASP A 83 0.21 -10.33 -0.97
#